data_AF-A0A5C3Q0A3-F1
#
_entry.id   AF-A0A5C3Q0A3-F1
#
_cell.length_a   1.000
_cell.length_b   1.000
_cell.length_c   1.000
_cell.angle_alpha   90.00
_cell.angle_beta   90.00
_cell.angle_gamma   90.00
#
_symmetry.space_group_name_H-M   'P 1'
#
loop_
_entity.id
_entity.type
_entity.pdbx_description
1 polymer ?
#
loop_
_entity_poly.entity_id
_entity_poly.type
_entity_poly.pdbx_seq_one_letter_code
_entity_poly.pdbx_strand_id
1 'polypeptide(L)'
;MAMRGSSGDSAVLDFVNQLFHVVNYARRHRVGRSRRNLDLVVYGELTSTRIDFSLYSSVQKETFLIVQVDIYHEGREVLQDSQARVVASALAAFTENNANRERMGLPQLEHKVIPGIIMNGTSPTFFMIPVSEELITHVRNGTYPSTPTVVHYCFPPIPASPRRRSNGMVPLESRREILQCFEAFKGLVGI
;
A
#
# COMPACT_ATOMS: atom_id res chain seq x y z
N MET A 1 17.21 -13.06 -16.10
CA MET A 1 17.50 -11.73 -16.68
C MET A 1 16.77 -10.71 -15.82
N ALA A 2 17.48 -9.98 -14.97
CA ALA A 2 16.89 -9.05 -14.00
C ALA A 2 16.68 -7.69 -14.68
N MET A 3 15.42 -7.24 -14.76
CA MET A 3 15.03 -5.94 -15.31
C MET A 3 15.62 -4.84 -14.41
N ARG A 4 16.56 -4.05 -14.93
CA ARG A 4 17.24 -2.94 -14.20
C ARG A 4 16.86 -1.60 -14.84
N GLY A 5 16.37 -0.66 -14.02
CA GLY A 5 16.14 0.77 -14.33
C GLY A 5 14.78 1.07 -14.96
N SER A 6 14.00 2.00 -14.34
CA SER A 6 12.67 2.62 -14.63
C SER A 6 11.55 1.76 -15.27
N SER A 7 11.91 0.88 -16.19
CA SER A 7 11.14 -0.24 -16.75
C SER A 7 10.75 -1.30 -15.71
N GLY A 8 11.59 -1.54 -14.70
CA GLY A 8 11.34 -2.53 -13.64
C GLY A 8 10.12 -2.18 -12.79
N ASP A 9 10.01 -0.92 -12.36
CA ASP A 9 8.85 -0.41 -11.61
C ASP A 9 7.58 -0.47 -12.46
N SER A 10 7.69 -0.15 -13.76
CA SER A 10 6.57 -0.26 -14.69
C SER A 10 6.08 -1.71 -14.84
N ALA A 11 7.00 -2.67 -15.00
CA ALA A 11 6.64 -4.07 -15.14
C ALA A 11 5.98 -4.64 -13.87
N VAL A 12 6.43 -4.22 -12.68
CA VAL A 12 5.77 -4.58 -11.42
C VAL A 12 4.37 -3.97 -11.35
N LEU A 13 4.20 -2.71 -11.75
CA LEU A 13 2.89 -2.07 -11.77
C LEU A 13 1.92 -2.71 -12.76
N ASP A 14 2.38 -3.06 -13.96
CA ASP A 14 1.59 -3.77 -14.95
C ASP A 14 1.17 -5.15 -14.41
N PHE A 15 2.10 -5.85 -13.76
CA PHE A 15 1.82 -7.10 -13.08
C PHE A 15 0.78 -6.94 -11.96
N VAL A 16 0.90 -5.93 -11.08
CA VAL A 16 -0.07 -5.64 -10.01
C VAL A 16 -1.45 -5.38 -10.59
N ASN A 17 -1.53 -4.57 -11.65
CA ASN A 17 -2.80 -4.26 -12.31
C ASN A 17 -3.47 -5.53 -12.84
N GLN A 18 -2.72 -6.37 -13.56
CA GLN A 18 -3.25 -7.64 -14.07
C GLN A 18 -3.61 -8.62 -12.94
N LEU A 19 -2.77 -8.73 -11.92
CA LEU A 19 -3.03 -9.57 -10.76
C LEU A 19 -4.34 -9.16 -10.10
N PHE A 20 -4.57 -7.88 -9.86
CA PHE A 20 -5.79 -7.38 -9.21
C PHE A 20 -7.05 -7.60 -10.05
N HIS A 21 -6.94 -7.65 -11.38
CA HIS A 21 -8.03 -8.10 -12.23
C HIS A 21 -8.30 -9.60 -12.06
N VAL A 22 -7.26 -10.44 -12.11
CA VAL A 22 -7.39 -11.90 -11.98
C VAL A 22 -7.95 -12.29 -10.61
N VAL A 23 -7.46 -11.69 -9.53
CA VAL A 23 -7.95 -11.94 -8.17
C VAL A 23 -9.18 -11.08 -7.82
N ASN A 24 -9.84 -10.41 -8.77
CA ASN A 24 -11.10 -9.67 -8.57
C ASN A 24 -11.07 -8.51 -7.54
N TYR A 25 -9.89 -7.97 -7.26
CA TYR A 25 -9.73 -6.77 -6.45
C TYR A 25 -10.29 -5.53 -7.19
N ALA A 26 -9.89 -5.37 -8.44
CA ALA A 26 -10.41 -4.33 -9.34
C ALA A 26 -11.65 -4.85 -10.10
N ARG A 27 -12.84 -4.51 -9.61
CA ARG A 27 -14.13 -4.94 -10.19
C ARG A 27 -15.22 -3.89 -9.99
N ARG A 28 -16.07 -3.70 -11.01
CA ARG A 28 -17.21 -2.75 -11.00
C ARG A 28 -16.77 -1.32 -10.63
N HIS A 29 -17.05 -0.90 -9.41
CA HIS A 29 -16.76 0.45 -8.89
C HIS A 29 -15.39 0.55 -8.21
N ARG A 30 -14.62 -0.55 -8.15
CA ARG A 30 -13.26 -0.57 -7.61
C ARG A 30 -12.27 -0.45 -8.76
N VAL A 31 -11.59 0.69 -8.83
CA VAL A 31 -10.74 1.08 -9.96
C VAL A 31 -9.29 1.17 -9.51
N GLY A 32 -8.39 0.56 -10.28
CA GLY A 32 -6.95 0.72 -10.11
C GLY A 32 -6.48 2.10 -10.56
N ARG A 33 -5.63 2.75 -9.77
CA ARG A 33 -5.03 4.05 -10.08
C ARG A 33 -3.54 3.97 -9.86
N SER A 34 -2.76 4.30 -10.87
CA SER A 34 -1.30 4.28 -10.80
C SER A 34 -0.74 5.69 -10.62
N ARG A 35 0.42 5.81 -9.96
CA ARG A 35 1.27 7.01 -9.90
C ARG A 35 0.52 8.28 -9.47
N ARG A 36 -0.11 8.24 -8.30
CA ARG A 36 -0.79 9.39 -7.70
C ARG A 36 0.06 10.04 -6.64
N ASN A 37 0.18 11.35 -6.68
CA ASN A 37 0.70 12.14 -5.58
C ASN A 37 -0.45 12.51 -4.66
N LEU A 38 -0.31 12.23 -3.37
CA LEU A 38 -1.23 12.67 -2.33
C LEU A 38 -0.51 13.58 -1.36
N ASP A 39 -1.19 14.64 -0.96
CA ASP A 39 -0.65 15.61 -0.04
C ASP A 39 -0.80 15.17 1.41
N LEU A 40 0.19 15.49 2.22
CA LEU A 40 0.21 15.29 3.67
C LEU A 40 0.95 16.45 4.32
N VAL A 41 0.36 17.04 5.35
CA VAL A 41 1.04 18.07 6.13
C VAL A 41 1.89 17.41 7.20
N VAL A 42 3.19 17.72 7.22
CA VAL A 42 4.18 17.17 8.16
C VAL A 42 4.99 18.33 8.72
N TYR A 43 5.07 18.47 10.05
CA TYR A 43 5.71 19.62 10.71
C TYR A 43 5.20 20.99 10.20
N GLY A 44 3.92 21.11 9.88
CA GLY A 44 3.29 22.31 9.34
C GLY A 44 3.55 22.57 7.85
N GLU A 45 4.39 21.76 7.20
CA GLU A 45 4.72 21.90 5.79
C GLU A 45 3.90 20.94 4.93
N LEU A 46 3.41 21.43 3.79
CA LEU A 46 2.72 20.60 2.81
C LEU A 46 3.77 19.75 2.07
N THR A 47 3.70 18.44 2.30
CA THR A 47 4.52 17.45 1.61
C THR A 47 3.64 16.59 0.71
N SER A 48 4.24 15.92 -0.28
CA SER A 48 3.53 14.98 -1.15
C SER A 48 4.19 13.62 -1.10
N THR A 49 3.39 12.57 -0.98
CA THR A 49 3.83 11.19 -1.11
C THR A 49 3.30 10.57 -2.40
N ARG A 50 4.17 9.86 -3.13
CA ARG A 50 3.80 9.16 -4.36
C ARG A 50 3.31 7.76 -4.02
N ILE A 51 2.06 7.50 -4.38
CA ILE A 51 1.46 6.18 -4.42
C ILE A 51 1.73 5.56 -5.79
N ASP A 52 2.48 4.46 -5.80
CA ASP A 52 2.81 3.77 -7.05
C ASP A 52 1.55 3.13 -7.67
N PHE A 53 0.70 2.49 -6.86
CA PHE A 53 -0.64 2.03 -7.26
C PHE A 53 -1.63 2.04 -6.08
N SER A 54 -2.91 2.26 -6.35
CA SER A 54 -3.98 2.11 -5.35
C SER A 54 -5.28 1.59 -5.95
N LEU A 55 -6.14 1.04 -5.09
CA LEU A 55 -7.54 0.83 -5.43
C LEU A 55 -8.41 1.93 -4.84
N TYR A 56 -9.33 2.39 -5.67
CA TYR A 56 -10.22 3.50 -5.39
C TYR A 56 -11.67 3.09 -5.62
N SER A 57 -12.55 3.42 -4.67
CA SER A 57 -13.99 3.24 -4.82
C SER A 57 -14.59 4.45 -5.53
N SER A 58 -15.08 4.26 -6.75
CA SER A 58 -15.72 5.34 -7.52
C SER A 58 -17.04 5.83 -6.92
N VAL A 59 -17.66 4.99 -6.08
CA VAL A 59 -18.91 5.26 -5.35
C VAL A 59 -18.61 6.07 -4.09
N GLN A 60 -17.72 5.56 -3.24
CA GLN A 60 -17.39 6.23 -1.97
C GLN A 60 -16.40 7.38 -2.15
N LYS A 61 -15.80 7.51 -3.34
CA LYS A 61 -14.72 8.47 -3.63
C LYS A 61 -13.49 8.34 -2.74
N GLU A 62 -13.20 7.12 -2.28
CA GLU A 62 -12.15 6.83 -1.30
C GLU A 62 -11.11 5.85 -1.85
N THR A 63 -9.84 6.12 -1.53
CA THR A 63 -8.73 5.16 -1.65
C THR A 63 -8.82 4.16 -0.50
N PHE A 64 -8.84 2.86 -0.79
CA PHE A 64 -9.04 1.81 0.22
C PHE A 64 -7.96 0.71 0.22
N LEU A 65 -7.05 0.70 -0.76
CA LEU A 65 -5.87 -0.16 -0.76
C LEU A 65 -4.72 0.58 -1.40
N ILE A 66 -3.53 0.51 -0.79
CA ILE A 66 -2.31 1.14 -1.29
C ILE A 66 -1.30 0.07 -1.67
N VAL A 67 -0.59 0.29 -2.77
CA VAL A 67 0.50 -0.55 -3.23
C VAL A 67 1.72 0.32 -3.51
N GLN A 68 2.85 -0.06 -2.91
CA GLN A 68 4.15 0.57 -3.15
C GLN A 68 5.08 -0.46 -3.79
N VAL A 69 5.87 -0.03 -4.78
CA VAL A 69 6.91 -0.89 -5.37
C VAL A 69 8.21 -0.65 -4.61
N ASP A 70 8.81 -1.74 -4.15
CA ASP A 70 10.11 -1.69 -3.50
C ASP A 70 11.19 -1.43 -4.55
N ILE A 71 11.83 -0.25 -4.47
CA ILE A 71 12.83 0.18 -5.45
C ILE A 71 14.19 -0.30 -4.94
N TYR A 72 14.69 -1.39 -5.53
CA TYR A 72 16.04 -1.86 -5.22
C TYR A 72 17.08 -0.89 -5.76
N HIS A 73 17.61 -0.03 -4.89
CA HIS A 73 18.85 0.68 -5.17
C HIS A 73 20.05 -0.22 -4.84
N GLU A 74 20.98 -0.32 -5.79
CA GLU A 74 22.13 -1.23 -5.78
C GLU A 74 22.89 -1.23 -4.44
N GLY A 75 22.64 -2.23 -3.60
CA GLY A 75 23.46 -2.52 -2.42
C GLY A 75 23.05 -1.85 -1.11
N ARG A 76 21.91 -1.16 -1.03
CA ARG A 76 21.33 -0.75 0.26
C ARG A 76 19.97 -1.40 0.43
N GLU A 77 19.88 -2.38 1.33
CA GLU A 77 18.61 -2.83 1.89
C GLU A 77 17.98 -1.63 2.61
N VAL A 78 16.96 -1.01 2.01
CA VAL A 78 16.16 -0.01 2.73
C VAL A 78 14.69 -0.41 2.69
N LEU A 79 14.39 -1.63 3.15
CA LEU A 79 13.02 -2.04 3.48
C LEU A 79 12.35 -1.01 4.41
N GLN A 80 13.15 -0.32 5.25
CA GLN A 80 12.71 0.76 6.12
C GLN A 80 12.13 1.95 5.35
N ASP A 81 12.68 2.30 4.17
CA ASP A 81 12.18 3.40 3.34
C ASP A 81 10.84 3.00 2.69
N SER A 82 10.73 1.75 2.21
CA SER A 82 9.50 1.25 1.60
C SER A 82 8.35 1.11 2.61
N GLN A 83 8.66 0.70 3.85
CA GLN A 83 7.70 0.67 4.96
C GLN A 83 7.25 2.08 5.37
N ALA A 84 8.19 3.03 5.49
CA ALA A 84 7.84 4.42 5.79
C ALA A 84 6.96 5.02 4.68
N ARG A 85 7.28 4.75 3.41
CA ARG A 85 6.48 5.21 2.25
C ARG A 85 5.06 4.67 2.27
N VAL A 86 4.84 3.38 2.57
CA VAL A 86 3.47 2.82 2.60
C VAL A 86 2.66 3.41 3.76
N VAL A 87 3.28 3.64 4.92
CA VAL A 87 2.63 4.31 6.06
C VAL A 87 2.28 5.77 5.72
N ALA A 88 3.24 6.55 5.19
CA ALA A 88 2.99 7.92 4.78
C ALA A 88 1.86 8.02 3.73
N SER A 89 1.83 7.06 2.80
CA SER A 89 0.75 6.96 1.80
C SER A 89 -0.60 6.69 2.42
N ALA A 90 -0.68 5.84 3.45
CA ALA A 90 -1.92 5.59 4.18
C ALA A 90 -2.42 6.84 4.89
N LEU A 91 -1.53 7.60 5.54
CA LEU A 91 -1.89 8.88 6.17
C LEU A 91 -2.42 9.90 5.15
N ALA A 92 -1.74 10.02 4.00
CA ALA A 92 -2.17 10.91 2.93
C ALA A 92 -3.51 10.48 2.33
N ALA A 93 -3.71 9.17 2.11
CA ALA A 93 -4.98 8.62 1.62
C ALA A 93 -6.12 8.83 2.61
N PHE A 94 -5.89 8.68 3.92
CA PHE A 94 -6.87 8.98 4.95
C PHE A 94 -7.28 10.45 4.92
N THR A 95 -6.31 11.35 4.81
CA THR A 95 -6.53 12.81 4.70
C THR A 95 -7.34 13.15 3.45
N GLU A 96 -6.97 12.62 2.27
CA GLU A 96 -7.72 12.82 1.01
C GLU A 96 -9.15 12.27 1.13
N ASN A 97 -9.30 11.09 1.74
CA ASN A 97 -10.61 10.45 1.94
C ASN A 97 -11.51 11.33 2.81
N ASN A 98 -11.03 11.81 3.97
CA ASN A 98 -11.81 12.70 4.85
C ASN A 98 -12.19 14.00 4.15
N ALA A 99 -11.28 14.61 3.38
CA ALA A 99 -11.61 15.78 2.57
C ALA A 99 -12.68 15.48 1.50
N ASN A 100 -12.64 14.31 0.86
CA ASN A 100 -13.67 13.91 -0.10
C ASN A 100 -15.02 13.64 0.57
N ARG A 101 -15.03 13.04 1.77
CA ARG A 101 -16.25 12.81 2.56
C ARG A 101 -16.92 14.14 2.90
N GLU A 102 -16.15 15.10 3.39
CA GLU A 102 -16.63 16.44 3.70
C GLU A 102 -17.23 17.14 2.46
N ARG A 103 -16.56 17.07 1.31
CA ARG A 103 -17.09 17.60 0.03
C ARG A 103 -18.40 16.94 -0.40
N MET A 104 -18.65 15.72 0.02
CA MET A 104 -19.91 15.00 -0.24
C MET A 104 -20.96 15.20 0.87
N GLY A 105 -20.69 16.04 1.88
CA GLY A 105 -21.57 16.26 3.02
C GLY A 105 -21.64 15.07 3.99
N LEU A 106 -20.64 14.18 3.97
CA LEU A 106 -20.51 13.06 4.89
C LEU A 106 -19.60 13.44 6.06
N PRO A 107 -19.85 12.90 7.27
CA PRO A 107 -18.96 13.11 8.41
C PRO A 107 -17.58 12.50 8.13
N GLN A 108 -16.53 13.21 8.52
CA GLN A 108 -15.16 12.69 8.50
C GLN A 108 -15.04 11.47 9.41
N LEU A 109 -14.12 10.56 9.08
CA LEU A 109 -13.82 9.41 9.93
C LEU A 109 -12.77 9.83 10.96
N GLU A 110 -12.97 9.45 12.21
CA GLU A 110 -11.95 9.65 13.25
C GLU A 110 -10.83 8.60 13.16
N HIS A 111 -11.14 7.41 12.65
CA HIS A 111 -10.21 6.30 12.52
C HIS A 111 -10.59 5.38 11.35
N LYS A 112 -9.59 4.84 10.66
CA LYS A 112 -9.74 3.81 9.64
C LYS A 112 -8.45 3.00 9.51
N VAL A 113 -8.57 1.69 9.32
CA VAL A 113 -7.44 0.88 8.88
C VAL A 113 -7.34 0.94 7.37
N ILE A 114 -6.18 1.34 6.85
CA ILE A 114 -5.89 1.34 5.41
C ILE A 114 -4.94 0.19 5.10
N PRO A 115 -5.42 -0.84 4.38
CA PRO A 115 -4.59 -1.90 3.88
C PRO A 115 -3.49 -1.40 2.93
N GLY A 116 -2.30 -1.97 3.06
CA GLY A 116 -1.15 -1.67 2.22
C GLY A 116 -0.49 -2.95 1.69
N ILE A 117 0.18 -2.85 0.54
CA ILE A 117 1.01 -3.91 -0.02
C ILE A 117 2.33 -3.29 -0.49
N ILE A 118 3.44 -3.88 -0.09
CA ILE A 118 4.74 -3.61 -0.71
C ILE A 118 5.04 -4.74 -1.70
N MET A 119 5.32 -4.38 -2.95
CA MET A 119 5.65 -5.32 -4.01
C MET A 119 7.15 -5.31 -4.27
N ASN A 120 7.79 -6.44 -4.01
CA ASN A 120 9.15 -6.72 -4.41
C ASN A 120 9.13 -7.73 -5.58
N GLY A 121 9.25 -7.20 -6.80
CA GLY A 121 8.98 -7.98 -8.00
C GLY A 121 7.54 -8.53 -7.97
N THR A 122 7.40 -9.85 -7.84
CA THR A 122 6.10 -10.52 -7.70
C THR A 122 5.82 -11.03 -6.27
N SER A 123 6.68 -10.68 -5.30
CA SER A 123 6.51 -11.04 -3.88
C SER A 123 5.85 -9.90 -3.12
N PRO A 124 4.65 -10.10 -2.54
CA PRO A 124 4.01 -9.09 -1.71
C PRO A 124 4.43 -9.20 -0.24
N THR A 125 4.40 -8.06 0.43
CA THR A 125 4.28 -7.94 1.89
C THR A 125 3.00 -7.19 2.18
N PHE A 126 2.11 -7.77 2.98
CA PHE A 126 0.80 -7.19 3.29
C PHE A 126 0.88 -6.39 4.58
N PHE A 127 0.15 -5.26 4.65
CA PHE A 127 0.12 -4.36 5.79
C PHE A 127 -1.32 -4.02 6.17
N MET A 128 -1.55 -3.87 7.47
CA MET A 128 -2.74 -3.24 8.04
C MET A 128 -2.25 -2.01 8.81
N ILE A 129 -2.62 -0.82 8.33
CA ILE A 129 -2.13 0.46 8.84
C ILE A 129 -3.30 1.19 9.50
N PRO A 130 -3.45 1.14 10.83
CA PRO A 130 -4.42 1.96 11.53
C PRO A 130 -4.04 3.45 11.37
N VAL A 131 -5.00 4.26 10.96
CA VAL A 131 -4.84 5.71 10.85
C VAL A 131 -5.96 6.38 11.62
N SER A 132 -5.63 7.40 12.41
CA SER A 132 -6.59 8.23 13.15
C SER A 132 -6.36 9.71 12.91
N GLU A 133 -7.38 10.53 13.14
CA GLU A 133 -7.26 12.00 13.16
C GLU A 133 -6.25 12.48 14.21
N GLU A 134 -6.18 11.83 15.37
CA GLU A 134 -5.14 12.09 16.38
C GLU A 134 -3.74 11.91 15.79
N LEU A 135 -3.49 10.78 15.11
CA LEU A 135 -2.20 10.52 14.46
C LEU A 135 -1.88 11.57 13.39
N ILE A 136 -2.85 11.94 12.55
CA ILE A 136 -2.68 12.99 11.53
C ILE A 136 -2.35 14.34 12.16
N THR A 137 -3.01 14.68 13.26
CA THR A 137 -2.75 15.92 14.01
C THR A 137 -1.34 15.94 14.58
N HIS A 138 -0.89 14.83 15.15
CA HIS A 138 0.47 14.71 15.69
C HIS A 138 1.54 14.79 14.58
N VAL A 139 1.34 14.11 13.45
CA VAL A 139 2.23 14.20 12.29
C VAL A 139 2.29 15.62 11.74
N ARG A 140 1.14 16.29 11.62
CA ARG A 140 1.05 17.69 11.19
C ARG A 140 1.84 18.60 12.12
N ASN A 141 1.72 18.42 13.43
CA ASN A 141 2.37 19.28 14.42
C ASN A 141 3.80 18.86 14.74
N GLY A 142 4.28 17.74 14.20
CA GLY A 142 5.61 17.23 14.51
C GLY A 142 5.78 16.67 15.92
N THR A 143 4.69 16.16 16.49
CA THR A 143 4.64 15.63 17.85
C THR A 143 4.31 14.14 17.83
N TYR A 144 4.32 13.49 18.99
CA TYR A 144 4.03 12.06 19.10
C TYR A 144 2.73 11.85 19.89
N PRO A 145 1.83 10.97 19.41
CA PRO A 145 0.67 10.55 20.19
C PRO A 145 1.12 9.81 21.45
N SER A 146 0.31 9.88 22.50
CA SER A 146 0.59 9.16 23.74
C SER A 146 0.36 7.65 23.60
N THR A 147 -0.55 7.25 22.72
CA THR A 147 -0.75 5.85 22.34
C THR A 147 0.00 5.53 21.05
N PRO A 148 0.88 4.51 21.04
CA PRO A 148 1.59 4.14 19.82
C PRO A 148 0.62 3.55 18.78
N THR A 149 0.78 3.95 17.53
CA THR A 149 0.10 3.30 16.40
C THR A 149 0.86 2.03 16.02
N VAL A 150 0.20 0.88 16.12
CA VAL A 150 0.80 -0.43 15.80
C VAL A 150 0.39 -0.85 14.40
N VAL A 151 1.38 -0.93 13.50
CA VAL A 151 1.18 -1.43 12.13
C VAL A 151 1.48 -2.93 12.10
N HIS A 152 0.53 -3.71 11.60
CA HIS A 152 0.72 -5.15 11.41
C HIS A 152 1.14 -5.44 9.98
N TYR A 153 2.02 -6.41 9.80
CA TYR A 153 2.43 -6.87 8.48
C TYR A 153 2.53 -8.40 8.42
N CYS A 154 2.43 -8.94 7.21
CA CYS A 154 2.49 -10.38 6.96
C CYS A 154 3.22 -10.67 5.65
N PHE A 155 4.11 -11.66 5.68
CA PHE A 155 4.75 -12.23 4.49
C PHE A 155 4.05 -13.54 4.12
N PRO A 156 3.86 -13.84 2.83
CA PRO A 156 3.48 -15.17 2.38
C PRO A 156 4.42 -16.25 2.94
N PRO A 157 3.90 -17.39 3.43
CA PRO A 157 4.69 -18.47 4.01
C PRO A 157 5.37 -19.31 2.91
N ILE A 158 6.28 -18.70 2.14
CA ILE A 158 7.01 -19.36 1.06
C ILE A 158 8.30 -20.01 1.55
N PRO A 159 8.69 -21.20 1.05
CA PRO A 159 9.94 -21.83 1.41
C PRO A 159 11.14 -20.91 1.14
N ALA A 160 12.04 -20.79 2.10
CA ALA A 160 13.23 -19.96 1.97
C ALA A 160 14.12 -20.46 0.83
N SER A 161 14.42 -19.60 -0.14
CA SER A 161 15.44 -19.88 -1.15
C SER A 161 16.84 -19.76 -0.52
N PRO A 162 17.76 -20.73 -0.75
CA PRO A 162 19.15 -20.65 -0.26
C PRO A 162 19.89 -19.41 -0.78
N ARG A 163 19.48 -18.90 -1.94
CA ARG A 163 19.89 -17.59 -2.45
C ARG A 163 18.91 -16.59 -1.83
N ARG A 164 19.39 -15.68 -0.97
CA ARG A 164 18.66 -14.68 -0.14
C ARG A 164 17.66 -13.75 -0.86
N ARG A 165 17.11 -14.14 -2.01
CA ARG A 165 16.11 -13.42 -2.80
C ARG A 165 14.90 -14.32 -2.96
N SER A 166 13.72 -13.79 -2.64
CA SER A 166 12.47 -14.45 -2.99
C SER A 166 12.40 -14.64 -4.50
N ASN A 167 12.06 -15.85 -4.94
CA ASN A 167 11.74 -16.10 -6.35
C ASN A 167 10.32 -15.62 -6.71
N GLY A 168 9.60 -15.01 -5.75
CA GLY A 168 8.23 -14.52 -5.91
C GLY A 168 7.30 -15.60 -6.45
N MET A 169 6.53 -15.26 -7.47
CA MET A 169 5.60 -16.18 -8.12
C MET A 169 6.25 -17.09 -9.18
N VAL A 170 7.58 -17.14 -9.30
CA VAL A 170 8.25 -18.03 -10.28
C VAL A 170 7.99 -19.50 -9.95
N PRO A 171 8.25 -20.01 -8.73
CA PRO A 171 7.91 -21.39 -8.37
C PRO A 171 6.39 -21.55 -8.22
N LEU A 172 5.87 -22.72 -8.63
CA LEU A 172 4.44 -23.00 -8.56
C LEU A 172 3.91 -22.97 -7.12
N GLU A 173 4.65 -23.54 -6.18
CA GLU A 173 4.29 -23.55 -4.76
C GLU A 173 4.24 -22.14 -4.19
N SER A 174 5.27 -21.33 -4.43
CA SER A 174 5.29 -19.93 -4.00
C SER A 174 4.12 -19.14 -4.59
N ARG A 175 3.80 -19.35 -5.88
CA ARG A 175 2.64 -18.73 -6.51
C ARG A 175 1.33 -19.12 -5.83
N ARG A 176 1.16 -20.40 -5.47
CA ARG A 176 -0.04 -20.88 -4.77
C ARG A 176 -0.22 -20.17 -3.42
N GLU A 177 0.83 -20.16 -2.60
CA GLU A 177 0.79 -19.54 -1.26
C GLU A 177 0.55 -18.02 -1.36
N ILE A 178 1.23 -17.35 -2.29
CA ILE A 178 1.03 -15.90 -2.50
C ILE A 178 -0.42 -15.60 -2.92
N LEU A 179 -0.99 -16.37 -3.86
CA LEU A 179 -2.37 -16.18 -4.30
C LEU A 179 -3.38 -16.47 -3.17
N GLN A 180 -3.11 -17.48 -2.33
CA GLN A 180 -3.93 -17.74 -1.14
C GLN A 180 -3.89 -16.57 -0.15
N CYS A 181 -2.73 -15.94 0.05
CA CYS A 181 -2.65 -14.73 0.85
C CYS A 181 -3.46 -13.57 0.25
N PHE A 182 -3.41 -13.36 -1.08
CA PHE A 182 -4.25 -12.36 -1.74
C PHE A 182 -5.75 -12.64 -1.55
N GLU A 183 -6.18 -13.90 -1.64
CA GLU A 183 -7.58 -14.26 -1.39
C GLU A 183 -7.98 -14.00 0.06
N ALA A 184 -7.17 -14.43 1.04
CA ALA A 184 -7.43 -14.17 2.45
C ALA A 184 -7.46 -12.67 2.79
N PHE A 185 -6.57 -11.89 2.16
CA PHE A 185 -6.45 -10.44 2.41
C PHE A 185 -7.69 -9.65 1.96
N LYS A 186 -8.52 -10.19 1.05
CA LYS A 186 -9.79 -9.54 0.64
C LYS A 186 -10.71 -9.26 1.83
N GLY A 187 -10.81 -10.21 2.76
CA GLY A 187 -11.64 -10.05 3.96
C GLY A 187 -11.17 -8.90 4.84
N LEU A 188 -9.85 -8.65 4.86
CA LEU A 188 -9.24 -7.54 5.60
C LEU A 188 -9.38 -6.19 4.86
N VAL A 189 -9.42 -6.23 3.53
CA VAL A 189 -9.69 -5.05 2.69
C VAL A 189 -11.18 -4.69 2.65
N GLY A 190 -12.06 -5.66 2.90
CA GLY A 190 -13.52 -5.51 2.90
C GLY A 190 -14.15 -5.61 1.51
N ILE A 191 -13.65 -6.51 0.65
CA ILE A 191 -14.07 -6.62 -0.77
C ILE A 191 -14.49 -8.01 -1.25
#